data_AF-A0A1L9AZ85-F1
#
_entry.id   AF-A0A1L9AZ85-F1
#
_cell.length_a   1.000
_cell.length_b   1.000
_cell.length_c   1.000
_cell.angle_alpha   90.00
_cell.angle_beta   90.00
_cell.angle_gamma   90.00
#
_symmetry.space_group_name_H-M   'P 1'
#
loop_
_entity.id
_entity.type
_entity.pdbx_description
1 polymer ?
#
loop_
_entity_poly.entity_id
_entity_poly.type
_entity_poly.pdbx_seq_one_letter_code
_entity_poly.pdbx_strand_id
1 'polypeptide(L)'
;MKKLLVFVVLLAVGAGAAYHFGYLDRLGSWWPRTRLIPKDPALLTYFGPDTRELMLVQATELDFRLSGESQEKFEREVKDFQTKTGINTRRDVDAIASTLGLGIVRGYFDWKRLSVWLQSEGYTLTELGGVPAAVKPQSADVALDGRYLLIGPRGELERALSRKRGDQGLGNDSPLVRALDEIGWKHAVVGGMVSGSPVLALLGAVGPQMHSLLTTIDPTPEGIELRGTADAGSKLKADVLRAALEVMRKTLLLGTTLDSSPEARPLRDALEAATLESDDQGRVRGTLRLPATLADEASASLARAQLPAALQNLGQPFKNEDPAPSGQPSTSPQPPATTPAPTPVATVAAPVTPDWKPPVLGLILLVVALVTMSAKTRPGMFNVLFHPLFLLPFLVTTLGVFVFRWTGHAGGAFDVLALPLPEWHRFVSFPIAQTLALSAAVPLVFALLSAPVKWLRRFAAGLGVGFSAWLAVQALAHPAVPLIPPAYTLHWYAGNALVALILARLTLPPRRASGRATPARARPAV
;
A
#
# COMPACT_ATOMS: atom_id res chain seq x y z
N MET A 1 -39.94 -10.38 14.11
CA MET A 1 -38.77 -11.20 14.49
C MET A 1 -37.89 -11.63 13.31
N LYS A 2 -38.42 -12.29 12.25
CA LYS A 2 -37.60 -12.75 11.10
C LYS A 2 -36.74 -11.66 10.41
N LYS A 3 -37.25 -10.43 10.29
CA LYS A 3 -36.51 -9.31 9.67
C LYS A 3 -35.33 -8.78 10.51
N LEU A 4 -35.43 -8.90 11.84
CA LEU A 4 -34.36 -8.50 12.77
C LEU A 4 -33.20 -9.50 12.68
N LEU A 5 -33.51 -10.80 12.61
CA LEU A 5 -32.52 -11.87 12.51
C LEU A 5 -31.74 -11.80 11.18
N VAL A 6 -32.41 -11.52 10.07
CA VAL A 6 -31.76 -11.30 8.77
C VAL A 6 -30.85 -10.06 8.79
N PHE A 7 -31.26 -8.99 9.47
CA PHE A 7 -30.45 -7.79 9.65
C PHE A 7 -29.19 -8.07 10.48
N VAL A 8 -29.31 -8.77 11.60
CA VAL A 8 -28.17 -9.15 12.47
C VAL A 8 -27.19 -10.07 11.73
N VAL A 9 -27.69 -11.04 10.95
CA VAL A 9 -26.85 -11.94 10.15
C VAL A 9 -26.12 -11.17 9.04
N LEU A 10 -26.79 -10.25 8.34
CA LEU A 10 -26.14 -9.42 7.33
C LEU A 10 -25.13 -8.43 7.93
N LEU A 11 -25.37 -7.94 9.15
CA LEU A 11 -24.43 -7.08 9.86
C LEU A 11 -23.22 -7.88 10.34
N ALA A 12 -23.41 -9.13 10.78
CA ALA A 12 -22.32 -10.04 11.12
C ALA A 12 -21.50 -10.47 9.89
N VAL A 13 -22.15 -10.74 8.75
CA VAL A 13 -21.47 -11.06 7.48
C VAL A 13 -20.77 -9.83 6.91
N GLY A 14 -21.40 -8.65 6.98
CA GLY A 14 -20.79 -7.38 6.59
C GLY A 14 -19.62 -6.99 7.47
N ALA A 15 -19.71 -7.21 8.79
CA ALA A 15 -18.63 -7.00 9.74
C ALA A 15 -17.49 -8.04 9.56
N GLY A 16 -17.84 -9.30 9.29
CA GLY A 16 -16.88 -10.36 8.99
C GLY A 16 -16.13 -10.12 7.68
N ALA A 17 -16.82 -9.65 6.64
CA ALA A 17 -16.19 -9.21 5.39
C ALA A 17 -15.35 -7.95 5.61
N ALA A 18 -15.85 -6.97 6.38
CA ALA A 18 -15.10 -5.77 6.72
C ALA A 18 -13.84 -6.06 7.56
N TYR A 19 -13.87 -7.09 8.40
CA TYR A 19 -12.71 -7.59 9.16
C TYR A 19 -11.72 -8.32 8.25
N HIS A 20 -12.18 -9.30 7.45
CA HIS A 20 -11.34 -10.09 6.56
C HIS A 20 -10.65 -9.24 5.47
N PHE A 21 -11.26 -8.14 5.05
CA PHE A 21 -10.69 -7.23 4.04
C PHE A 21 -10.08 -5.94 4.62
N GLY A 22 -9.88 -5.85 5.95
CA GLY A 22 -9.16 -4.73 6.58
C GLY A 22 -9.89 -3.37 6.55
N TYR A 23 -11.22 -3.37 6.38
CA TYR A 23 -12.03 -2.14 6.37
C TYR A 23 -12.32 -1.60 7.78
N LEU A 24 -12.40 -2.48 8.80
CA LEU A 24 -12.54 -2.04 10.19
C LEU A 24 -11.30 -1.29 10.68
N ASP A 25 -10.11 -1.58 10.14
CA ASP A 25 -8.86 -0.87 10.42
C ASP A 25 -8.87 0.59 9.92
N ARG A 26 -9.75 0.93 8.97
CA ARG A 26 -9.90 2.30 8.43
C ARG A 26 -10.92 3.17 9.15
N LEU A 27 -11.87 2.59 9.90
CA LEU A 27 -12.88 3.34 10.66
C LEU A 27 -12.40 3.71 12.07
N GLY A 28 -11.24 3.21 12.50
CA GLY A 28 -10.65 3.46 13.81
C GLY A 28 -9.94 4.80 13.95
N SER A 29 -10.70 5.89 14.09
CA SER A 29 -10.21 7.09 14.79
C SER A 29 -10.48 7.03 16.29
N TRP A 30 -11.20 6.01 16.77
CA TRP A 30 -11.62 5.88 18.17
C TRP A 30 -11.11 4.60 18.88
N TRP A 31 -10.41 3.70 18.18
CA TRP A 31 -9.76 2.52 18.78
C TRP A 31 -8.24 2.55 18.54
N PRO A 32 -7.42 2.07 19.51
CA PRO A 32 -5.97 2.08 19.40
C PRO A 32 -5.56 1.18 18.24
N ARG A 33 -4.88 1.80 17.28
CA ARG A 33 -4.39 1.21 16.05
C ARG A 33 -3.44 0.07 16.37
N THR A 34 -3.72 -1.12 15.84
CA THR A 34 -2.66 -2.03 15.40
C THR A 34 -2.66 -1.94 13.88
N ARG A 35 -1.80 -1.07 13.32
CA ARG A 35 -1.62 -0.85 11.89
C ARG A 35 -0.65 -1.90 11.34
N LEU A 36 -1.01 -3.16 11.52
CA LEU A 36 -0.22 -4.27 11.04
C LEU A 36 -0.44 -4.42 9.53
N ILE A 37 0.63 -4.33 8.75
CA ILE A 37 0.58 -4.72 7.36
C ILE A 37 0.71 -6.26 7.32
N PRO A 38 -0.31 -7.01 6.84
CA PRO A 38 -0.16 -8.44 6.61
C PRO A 38 0.95 -8.67 5.57
N LYS A 39 1.64 -9.82 5.66
CA LYS A 39 2.61 -10.32 4.66
C LYS A 39 2.23 -9.84 3.27
N ASP A 40 3.07 -9.01 2.66
CA ASP A 40 2.83 -8.49 1.30
C ASP A 40 3.62 -9.34 0.30
N PRO A 41 2.97 -10.29 -0.38
CA PRO A 41 3.66 -11.18 -1.29
C PRO A 41 4.23 -10.40 -2.48
N ALA A 42 3.57 -9.31 -2.90
CA ALA A 42 4.00 -8.52 -4.06
C ALA A 42 5.31 -7.80 -3.79
N LEU A 43 5.55 -7.32 -2.55
CA LEU A 43 6.83 -6.74 -2.16
C LEU A 43 7.96 -7.78 -2.20
N LEU A 44 7.68 -9.05 -1.88
CA LEU A 44 8.66 -10.13 -1.94
C LEU A 44 9.00 -10.57 -3.38
N THR A 45 8.10 -10.31 -4.36
CA THR A 45 8.31 -10.75 -5.75
C THR A 45 9.51 -10.14 -6.45
N TYR A 46 10.03 -9.03 -5.93
CA TYR A 46 11.18 -8.34 -6.51
C TYR A 46 12.52 -8.94 -6.09
N PHE A 47 12.57 -9.69 -4.99
CA PHE A 47 13.78 -10.35 -4.50
C PHE A 47 13.93 -11.73 -5.16
N GLY A 48 15.16 -12.14 -5.44
CA GLY A 48 15.41 -13.45 -6.05
C GLY A 48 15.16 -14.61 -5.07
N PRO A 49 14.87 -15.82 -5.56
CA PRO A 49 14.66 -17.00 -4.71
C PRO A 49 15.92 -17.37 -3.91
N ASP A 50 17.08 -16.93 -4.40
CA ASP A 50 18.40 -17.06 -3.81
C ASP A 50 18.74 -15.97 -2.80
N THR A 51 17.86 -15.00 -2.57
CA THR A 51 18.04 -13.96 -1.54
C THR A 51 18.25 -14.61 -0.17
N ARG A 52 19.39 -14.32 0.46
CA ARG A 52 19.78 -14.91 1.75
C ARG A 52 19.65 -13.97 2.94
N GLU A 53 19.35 -12.71 2.68
CA GLU A 53 19.17 -11.69 3.71
C GLU A 53 18.08 -10.74 3.27
N LEU A 54 17.25 -10.31 4.21
CA LEU A 54 16.15 -9.38 3.97
C LEU A 54 15.88 -8.61 5.25
N MET A 55 15.75 -7.30 5.13
CA MET A 55 15.24 -6.42 6.18
C MET A 55 13.92 -5.82 5.73
N LEU A 56 12.86 -6.05 6.49
CA LEU A 56 11.55 -5.46 6.30
C LEU A 56 11.29 -4.47 7.44
N VAL A 57 10.86 -3.27 7.08
CA VAL A 57 10.55 -2.18 7.99
C VAL A 57 9.13 -1.70 7.73
N GLN A 58 8.31 -1.61 8.77
CA GLN A 58 6.96 -1.06 8.73
C GLN A 58 6.99 0.40 9.15
N ALA A 59 7.02 1.29 8.16
CA ALA A 59 7.11 2.74 8.40
C ALA A 59 5.90 3.27 9.20
N THR A 60 4.75 2.59 9.14
CA THR A 60 3.53 2.99 9.87
C THR A 60 3.52 2.66 11.35
N GLU A 61 4.35 1.71 11.80
CA GLU A 61 4.46 1.25 13.19
C GLU A 61 5.71 1.79 13.88
N LEU A 62 6.66 2.31 13.11
CA LEU A 62 7.84 2.99 13.63
C LEU A 62 7.48 4.37 14.17
N ASP A 63 7.05 4.42 15.43
CA ASP A 63 7.08 5.64 16.24
C ASP A 63 8.38 5.69 17.03
N PHE A 64 9.47 6.03 16.35
CA PHE A 64 10.70 6.37 17.06
C PHE A 64 10.45 7.67 17.81
N ARG A 65 10.28 7.56 19.12
CA ARG A 65 10.44 8.71 20.01
C ARG A 65 11.87 9.15 19.82
N LEU A 66 12.02 10.33 19.25
CA LEU A 66 13.30 11.01 19.10
C LEU A 66 13.35 12.07 20.20
N SER A 67 14.55 12.40 20.67
CA SER A 67 14.71 13.58 21.52
C SER A 67 14.13 14.82 20.83
N GLY A 68 13.59 15.79 21.58
CA GLY A 68 12.88 16.95 20.99
C GLY A 68 13.66 17.66 19.89
N GLU A 69 14.97 17.85 20.07
CA GLU A 69 15.85 18.45 19.05
C GLU A 69 16.00 17.57 17.80
N SER A 70 16.19 16.25 17.97
CA SER A 70 16.28 15.29 16.87
C SER A 70 14.96 15.16 16.13
N GLN A 71 13.84 15.21 16.86
CA GLN A 71 12.49 15.20 16.30
C GLN A 71 12.24 16.45 15.46
N GLU A 72 12.56 17.65 15.96
CA GLU A 72 12.42 18.89 15.20
C GLU A 72 13.30 18.94 13.96
N LYS A 73 14.53 18.43 14.04
CA LYS A 73 15.43 18.31 12.88
C LYS A 73 14.87 17.33 11.85
N PHE A 74 14.45 16.15 12.30
CA PHE A 74 13.84 15.14 11.44
C PHE A 74 12.55 15.64 10.78
N GLU A 75 11.67 16.31 11.53
CA GLU A 75 10.43 16.86 11.00
C GLU A 75 10.69 17.99 9.98
N ARG A 76 11.74 18.79 10.19
CA ARG A 76 12.19 19.77 9.19
C ARG A 76 12.70 19.09 7.91
N GLU A 77 13.55 18.07 8.03
CA GLU A 77 14.07 17.33 6.88
C GLU A 77 12.96 16.60 6.12
N VAL A 78 12.02 15.95 6.83
CA VAL A 78 10.84 15.30 6.24
C VAL A 78 9.95 16.32 5.54
N LYS A 79 9.74 17.50 6.13
CA LYS A 79 8.93 18.56 5.52
C LYS A 79 9.60 19.17 4.29
N ASP A 80 10.91 19.36 4.32
CA ASP A 80 11.70 19.81 3.18
C ASP A 80 11.65 18.78 2.05
N PHE A 81 11.88 17.49 2.38
CA PHE A 81 11.75 16.38 1.43
C PHE A 81 10.35 16.30 0.83
N GLN A 82 9.29 16.43 1.64
CA GLN A 82 7.91 16.47 1.17
C GLN A 82 7.66 17.66 0.24
N THR A 83 8.24 18.82 0.55
CA THR A 83 8.08 20.03 -0.27
C THR A 83 8.74 19.85 -1.63
N LYS A 84 9.92 19.22 -1.67
CA LYS A 84 10.69 18.96 -2.90
C LYS A 84 10.10 17.85 -3.76
N THR A 85 9.76 16.72 -3.15
CA THR A 85 9.36 15.49 -3.88
C THR A 85 7.85 15.32 -3.97
N GLY A 86 7.08 15.99 -3.10
CA GLY A 86 5.65 15.76 -2.90
C GLY A 86 5.33 14.54 -2.02
N ILE A 87 6.34 13.76 -1.59
CA ILE A 87 6.15 12.52 -0.83
C ILE A 87 6.12 12.82 0.67
N ASN A 88 5.00 12.54 1.32
CA ASN A 88 4.88 12.56 2.77
C ASN A 88 5.27 11.18 3.33
N THR A 89 6.49 11.02 3.83
CA THR A 89 6.99 9.72 4.32
C THR A 89 6.08 9.05 5.35
N ARG A 90 5.43 9.81 6.26
CA ARG A 90 4.52 9.25 7.28
C ARG A 90 3.16 8.77 6.74
N ARG A 91 2.73 9.25 5.56
CA ARG A 91 1.42 8.94 4.97
C ARG A 91 1.51 8.09 3.71
N ASP A 92 2.55 8.32 2.94
CA ASP A 92 2.71 7.79 1.61
C ASP A 92 3.61 6.56 1.61
N VAL A 93 4.48 6.37 2.61
CA VAL A 93 5.31 5.16 2.73
C VAL A 93 4.69 4.21 3.75
N ASP A 94 4.40 3.01 3.30
CA ASP A 94 3.80 1.96 4.13
C ASP A 94 4.87 1.03 4.71
N ALA A 95 5.76 0.55 3.83
CA ALA A 95 6.76 -0.46 4.17
C ALA A 95 8.03 -0.27 3.32
N ILE A 96 9.15 -0.69 3.87
CA ILE A 96 10.44 -0.73 3.19
C ILE A 96 10.98 -2.15 3.31
N ALA A 97 11.38 -2.75 2.20
CA ALA A 97 12.18 -3.96 2.20
C ALA A 97 13.54 -3.68 1.59
N SER A 98 14.59 -4.27 2.13
CA SER A 98 15.95 -4.05 1.66
C SER A 98 16.78 -5.31 1.78
N THR A 99 17.64 -5.51 0.78
CA THR A 99 18.75 -6.46 0.79
C THR A 99 20.02 -5.67 0.46
N LEU A 100 21.20 -6.29 0.57
CA LEU A 100 22.43 -5.63 0.15
C LEU A 100 22.35 -5.29 -1.35
N GLY A 101 22.31 -3.99 -1.64
CA GLY A 101 22.25 -3.44 -3.00
C GLY A 101 20.85 -3.18 -3.58
N LEU A 102 19.75 -3.58 -2.93
CA LEU A 102 18.40 -3.32 -3.45
C LEU A 102 17.44 -2.91 -2.32
N GLY A 103 16.90 -1.70 -2.42
CA GLY A 103 15.84 -1.19 -1.57
C GLY A 103 14.51 -1.09 -2.33
N ILE A 104 13.42 -1.45 -1.68
CA ILE A 104 12.06 -1.40 -2.24
C ILE A 104 11.17 -0.74 -1.22
N VAL A 105 10.59 0.39 -1.61
CA VAL A 105 9.68 1.15 -0.79
C VAL A 105 8.27 0.99 -1.34
N ARG A 106 7.36 0.46 -0.53
CA ARG A 106 5.94 0.40 -0.86
C ARG A 106 5.25 1.67 -0.39
N GLY A 107 4.49 2.29 -1.28
CA GLY A 107 3.82 3.52 -0.99
C GLY A 107 3.01 4.13 -2.13
N TYR A 108 2.67 5.41 -1.97
CA TYR A 108 1.99 6.23 -2.96
C TYR A 108 2.95 7.31 -3.46
N PHE A 109 3.44 7.17 -4.68
CA PHE A 109 4.44 8.07 -5.25
C PHE A 109 3.87 8.81 -6.46
N ASP A 110 3.94 10.13 -6.45
CA ASP A 110 3.64 10.96 -7.63
C ASP A 110 4.89 11.07 -8.50
N TRP A 111 5.00 10.21 -9.51
CA TRP A 111 6.14 10.21 -10.42
C TRP A 111 6.37 11.57 -11.07
N LYS A 112 5.32 12.34 -11.38
CA LYS A 112 5.48 13.63 -12.08
C LYS A 112 6.26 14.63 -11.23
N ARG A 113 6.03 14.63 -9.92
CA ARG A 113 6.77 15.49 -8.99
C ARG A 113 8.14 14.92 -8.66
N LEU A 114 8.20 13.61 -8.39
CA LEU A 114 9.44 12.93 -8.08
C LEU A 114 10.45 13.02 -9.22
N SER A 115 10.01 12.87 -10.48
CA SER A 115 10.87 12.94 -11.66
C SER A 115 11.46 14.33 -11.88
N VAL A 116 10.68 15.39 -11.61
CA VAL A 116 11.16 16.78 -11.69
C VAL A 116 12.26 17.03 -10.66
N TRP A 117 12.06 16.55 -9.43
CA TRP A 117 13.10 16.64 -8.40
C TRP A 117 14.34 15.81 -8.77
N LEU A 118 14.18 14.56 -9.21
CA LEU A 118 15.30 13.72 -9.65
C LEU A 118 16.08 14.35 -10.81
N GLN A 119 15.40 14.96 -11.78
CA GLN A 119 16.06 15.72 -12.84
C GLN A 119 16.85 16.92 -12.30
N SER A 120 16.31 17.64 -11.32
CA SER A 120 17.03 18.75 -10.66
C SER A 120 18.29 18.29 -9.92
N GLU A 121 18.31 17.03 -9.47
CA GLU A 121 19.47 16.37 -8.85
C GLU A 121 20.43 15.74 -9.90
N GLY A 122 20.19 15.96 -11.20
CA GLY A 122 21.04 15.48 -12.29
C GLY A 122 20.78 14.04 -12.73
N TYR A 123 19.62 13.47 -12.40
CA TYR A 123 19.21 12.18 -12.96
C TYR A 123 18.67 12.35 -14.38
N THR A 124 18.95 11.36 -15.23
CA THR A 124 18.36 11.24 -16.56
C THR A 124 17.12 10.35 -16.48
N LEU A 125 15.97 10.87 -16.91
CA LEU A 125 14.74 10.07 -16.98
C LEU A 125 14.84 9.06 -18.12
N THR A 126 14.46 7.82 -17.82
CA THR A 126 14.49 6.70 -18.76
C THR A 126 13.34 5.75 -18.43
N GLU A 127 13.26 4.67 -19.18
CA GLU A 127 12.45 3.52 -18.83
C GLU A 127 13.38 2.35 -18.50
N LEU A 128 13.18 1.70 -17.36
CA LEU A 128 13.89 0.47 -17.01
C LEU A 128 12.88 -0.64 -16.97
N GLY A 129 13.09 -1.64 -17.83
CA GLY A 129 12.18 -2.77 -17.99
C GLY A 129 10.73 -2.33 -17.92
N GLY A 130 10.21 -1.52 -18.85
CA GLY A 130 8.78 -1.21 -18.97
C GLY A 130 8.19 -0.25 -17.93
N VAL A 131 8.98 0.29 -16.99
CA VAL A 131 8.49 1.21 -15.95
C VAL A 131 9.32 2.51 -15.93
N PRO A 132 8.70 3.64 -15.56
CA PRO A 132 9.41 4.91 -15.48
C PRO A 132 10.54 4.84 -14.45
N ALA A 133 11.71 5.34 -14.85
CA ALA A 133 12.92 5.29 -14.07
C ALA A 133 13.76 6.57 -14.23
N ALA A 134 14.69 6.75 -13.31
CA ALA A 134 15.66 7.83 -13.31
C ALA A 134 17.03 7.23 -12.99
N VAL A 135 18.01 7.50 -13.84
CA VAL A 135 19.35 6.94 -13.72
C VAL A 135 20.39 8.03 -13.54
N LYS A 136 21.42 7.78 -12.74
CA LYS A 136 22.52 8.71 -12.53
C LYS A 136 23.84 7.96 -12.36
N PRO A 137 24.88 8.26 -13.16
CA PRO A 137 26.18 7.63 -13.01
C PRO A 137 26.71 7.72 -11.58
N GLN A 138 27.26 6.62 -11.07
CA GLN A 138 27.86 6.53 -9.72
C GLN A 138 26.87 6.82 -8.57
N SER A 139 25.56 6.76 -8.83
CA SER A 139 24.50 6.89 -7.83
C SER A 139 23.55 5.70 -7.93
N ALA A 140 22.72 5.49 -6.91
CA ALA A 140 21.65 4.50 -7.00
C ALA A 140 20.60 5.00 -7.98
N ASP A 141 20.16 4.13 -8.88
CA ASP A 141 19.08 4.41 -9.80
C ASP A 141 17.73 4.20 -9.11
N VAL A 142 16.68 4.78 -9.70
CA VAL A 142 15.32 4.76 -9.14
C VAL A 142 14.34 4.31 -10.21
N ALA A 143 13.45 3.37 -9.89
CA ALA A 143 12.36 2.95 -10.77
C ALA A 143 11.03 2.90 -10.00
N LEU A 144 9.94 3.31 -10.65
CA LEU A 144 8.60 3.27 -10.06
C LEU A 144 7.69 2.27 -10.78
N ASP A 145 7.40 1.16 -10.11
CA ASP A 145 6.49 0.12 -10.57
C ASP A 145 5.19 0.14 -9.75
N GLY A 146 4.22 0.94 -10.22
CA GLY A 146 2.93 1.13 -9.56
C GLY A 146 3.07 1.78 -8.19
N ARG A 147 3.05 0.96 -7.13
CA ARG A 147 3.19 1.40 -5.72
C ARG A 147 4.55 1.10 -5.12
N TYR A 148 5.48 0.57 -5.91
CA TYR A 148 6.78 0.15 -5.44
C TYR A 148 7.83 1.06 -6.06
N LEU A 149 8.54 1.80 -5.22
CA LEU A 149 9.71 2.56 -5.59
C LEU A 149 10.93 1.68 -5.32
N LEU A 150 11.62 1.28 -6.39
CA LEU A 150 12.83 0.49 -6.32
C LEU A 150 14.03 1.43 -6.37
N ILE A 151 15.03 1.16 -5.55
CA ILE A 151 16.26 1.94 -5.42
C ILE A 151 17.44 0.98 -5.40
N GLY A 152 18.39 1.14 -6.32
CA GLY A 152 19.53 0.23 -6.43
C GLY A 152 20.31 0.45 -7.73
N PRO A 153 21.37 -0.34 -7.98
CA PRO A 153 22.11 -0.26 -9.23
C PRO A 153 21.24 -0.76 -10.39
N ARG A 154 21.40 -0.15 -11.57
CA ARG A 154 20.64 -0.47 -12.80
C ARG A 154 20.42 -1.97 -13.02
N GLY A 155 21.50 -2.75 -12.97
CA GLY A 155 21.45 -4.19 -13.25
C GLY A 155 20.65 -5.00 -12.23
N GLU A 156 20.58 -4.55 -10.96
CA GLU A 156 19.70 -5.18 -9.97
C GLU A 156 18.25 -4.73 -10.14
N LEU A 157 17.99 -3.47 -10.50
CA LEU A 157 16.64 -2.98 -10.79
C LEU A 157 16.01 -3.71 -11.97
N GLU A 158 16.76 -3.84 -13.07
CA GLU A 158 16.31 -4.58 -14.27
C GLU A 158 16.03 -6.05 -13.94
N ARG A 159 16.90 -6.70 -13.14
CA ARG A 159 16.67 -8.06 -12.66
C ARG A 159 15.44 -8.16 -11.76
N ALA A 160 15.27 -7.26 -10.79
CA ALA A 160 14.12 -7.26 -9.89
C ALA A 160 12.79 -7.09 -10.65
N LEU A 161 12.75 -6.19 -11.64
CA LEU A 161 11.59 -5.98 -12.51
C LEU A 161 11.31 -7.21 -13.39
N SER A 162 12.36 -7.84 -13.94
CA SER A 162 12.22 -9.08 -14.71
C SER A 162 11.71 -10.23 -13.85
N ARG A 163 12.20 -10.38 -12.61
CA ARG A 163 11.76 -11.42 -11.66
C ARG A 163 10.29 -11.31 -11.36
N LYS A 164 9.81 -10.11 -11.02
CA LYS A 164 8.38 -9.87 -10.74
C LYS A 164 7.50 -10.25 -11.94
N ARG A 165 7.93 -9.96 -13.17
CA ARG A 165 7.16 -10.31 -14.38
C ARG A 165 7.15 -11.81 -14.68
N GLY A 166 8.26 -12.48 -14.43
CA GLY A 166 8.40 -13.91 -14.62
C GLY A 166 7.81 -14.75 -13.49
N ASP A 167 7.26 -14.13 -12.44
CA ASP A 167 6.85 -14.78 -11.20
C ASP A 167 8.00 -15.59 -10.56
N GLN A 168 9.24 -15.10 -10.72
CA GLN A 168 10.48 -15.70 -10.22
C GLN A 168 10.97 -14.99 -8.95
N GLY A 169 10.05 -14.41 -8.20
CA GLY A 169 10.35 -13.70 -6.98
C GLY A 169 10.59 -14.62 -5.78
N LEU A 170 10.75 -14.04 -4.61
CA LEU A 170 10.89 -14.76 -3.35
C LEU A 170 9.55 -15.43 -3.01
N GLY A 171 9.40 -16.69 -3.43
CA GLY A 171 8.18 -17.48 -3.21
C GLY A 171 8.00 -17.92 -1.75
N ASN A 172 6.79 -18.41 -1.44
CA ASN A 172 6.47 -18.95 -0.11
C ASN A 172 7.35 -20.15 0.29
N ASP A 173 7.98 -20.81 -0.67
CA ASP A 173 8.88 -21.93 -0.44
C ASP A 173 10.33 -21.52 -0.11
N SER A 174 10.66 -20.23 -0.20
CA SER A 174 11.99 -19.73 0.17
C SER A 174 12.27 -20.03 1.65
N PRO A 175 13.46 -20.57 2.00
CA PRO A 175 13.87 -20.77 3.38
C PRO A 175 13.77 -19.49 4.22
N LEU A 176 14.06 -18.34 3.63
CA LEU A 176 13.98 -17.04 4.29
C LEU A 176 12.52 -16.66 4.58
N VAL A 177 11.60 -16.84 3.63
CA VAL A 177 10.17 -16.54 3.84
C VAL A 177 9.56 -17.45 4.90
N ARG A 178 9.91 -18.74 4.89
CA ARG A 178 9.47 -19.68 5.94
C ARG A 178 9.99 -19.27 7.31
N ALA A 179 11.25 -18.88 7.39
CA ALA A 179 11.86 -18.40 8.63
C ALA A 179 11.18 -17.11 9.14
N LEU A 180 10.85 -16.18 8.24
CA LEU A 180 10.09 -14.96 8.58
C LEU A 180 8.63 -15.27 8.98
N ASP A 181 7.98 -16.24 8.34
CA ASP A 181 6.62 -16.69 8.66
C ASP A 181 6.54 -17.27 10.09
N GLU A 182 7.59 -17.94 10.56
CA GLU A 182 7.65 -18.51 11.92
C GLU A 182 7.68 -17.45 13.02
N ILE A 183 8.39 -16.35 12.79
CA ILE A 183 8.44 -15.21 13.71
C ILE A 183 7.16 -14.37 13.59
N GLY A 184 6.61 -14.35 12.39
CA GLY A 184 5.44 -13.56 12.04
C GLY A 184 5.83 -12.20 11.48
N TRP A 185 4.88 -11.62 10.75
CA TRP A 185 5.06 -10.35 10.05
C TRP A 185 4.61 -9.16 10.89
N LYS A 186 4.30 -9.38 12.17
CA LYS A 186 3.63 -8.39 13.03
C LYS A 186 4.61 -7.62 13.90
N HIS A 187 5.68 -7.13 13.28
CA HIS A 187 6.72 -6.38 13.97
C HIS A 187 7.07 -5.11 13.21
N ALA A 188 7.52 -4.08 13.93
CA ALA A 188 7.86 -2.80 13.31
C ALA A 188 9.10 -2.95 12.39
N VAL A 189 10.05 -3.80 12.78
CA VAL A 189 11.14 -4.25 11.90
C VAL A 189 11.26 -5.77 12.02
N VAL A 190 11.43 -6.44 10.89
CA VAL A 190 11.80 -7.86 10.82
C VAL A 190 13.02 -7.99 9.91
N GLY A 191 14.11 -8.51 10.44
CA GLY A 191 15.31 -8.88 9.69
C GLY A 191 15.49 -10.38 9.66
N GLY A 192 16.02 -10.91 8.57
CA GLY A 192 16.39 -12.30 8.48
C GLY A 192 17.63 -12.50 7.62
N MET A 193 18.50 -13.40 8.05
CA MET A 193 19.68 -13.88 7.34
C MET A 193 19.67 -15.40 7.40
N VAL A 194 20.02 -16.07 6.30
CA VAL A 194 20.16 -17.52 6.23
C VAL A 194 21.56 -17.91 5.74
N SER A 195 21.90 -19.19 5.89
CA SER A 195 23.21 -19.75 5.60
C SER A 195 23.69 -19.36 4.20
N GLY A 196 24.95 -18.90 4.14
CA GLY A 196 25.55 -18.37 2.94
C GLY A 196 25.27 -16.89 2.65
N SER A 197 24.60 -16.15 3.54
CA SER A 197 24.65 -14.68 3.55
C SER A 197 26.09 -14.22 3.85
N PRO A 198 26.61 -13.21 3.11
CA PRO A 198 27.93 -12.64 3.39
C PRO A 198 27.97 -11.98 4.78
N VAL A 199 26.87 -11.36 5.22
CA VAL A 199 26.76 -10.73 6.55
C VAL A 199 26.79 -11.77 7.65
N LEU A 200 26.11 -12.90 7.46
CA LEU A 200 26.16 -14.00 8.42
C LEU A 200 27.53 -14.68 8.47
N ALA A 201 28.24 -14.76 7.33
CA ALA A 201 29.61 -15.27 7.28
C ALA A 201 30.60 -14.37 8.05
N LEU A 202 30.42 -13.05 7.99
CA LEU A 202 31.17 -12.07 8.79
C LEU A 202 30.95 -12.28 10.30
N LEU A 203 29.72 -12.58 10.71
CA LEU A 203 29.38 -12.86 12.11
C LEU A 203 29.86 -14.26 12.56
N GLY A 204 29.85 -15.24 11.67
CA GLY A 204 30.23 -16.63 11.93
C GLY A 204 31.74 -16.88 12.03
N ALA A 205 32.59 -15.93 11.62
CA ALA A 205 34.04 -16.05 11.73
C ALA A 205 34.55 -16.10 13.18
N VAL A 206 33.70 -15.76 14.17
CA VAL A 206 34.06 -15.62 15.59
C VAL A 206 33.21 -16.56 16.50
N GLY A 207 32.32 -17.39 15.96
CA GLY A 207 31.38 -18.20 16.76
C GLY A 207 30.84 -19.48 16.09
N PRO A 208 29.98 -20.25 16.78
CA PRO A 208 29.42 -21.49 16.24
C PRO A 208 28.55 -21.23 15.01
N GLN A 209 28.62 -22.14 14.03
CA GLN A 209 27.91 -22.00 12.76
C GLN A 209 26.39 -21.95 12.96
N MET A 210 25.78 -20.86 12.49
CA MET A 210 24.33 -20.66 12.47
C MET A 210 23.78 -20.87 11.04
N HIS A 211 22.64 -21.53 10.92
CA HIS A 211 21.93 -21.74 9.65
C HIS A 211 21.01 -20.58 9.32
N SER A 212 20.48 -19.88 10.32
CA SER A 212 19.74 -18.64 10.13
C SER A 212 19.82 -17.78 11.39
N LEU A 213 19.75 -16.47 11.19
CA LEU A 213 19.58 -15.46 12.22
C LEU A 213 18.42 -14.58 11.83
N LEU A 214 17.44 -14.49 12.70
CA LEU A 214 16.26 -13.67 12.51
C LEU A 214 16.13 -12.70 13.66
N THR A 215 15.74 -11.46 13.37
CA THR A 215 15.64 -10.39 14.37
C THR A 215 14.35 -9.61 14.19
N THR A 216 13.75 -9.21 15.29
CA THR A 216 12.62 -8.26 15.29
C THR A 216 12.91 -7.11 16.20
N ILE A 217 12.35 -5.95 15.85
CA ILE A 217 12.42 -4.73 16.64
C ILE A 217 11.00 -4.19 16.76
N ASP A 218 10.53 -4.05 18.00
CA ASP A 218 9.21 -3.52 18.31
C ASP A 218 9.32 -2.32 19.28
N PRO A 219 8.79 -1.14 18.92
CA PRO A 219 8.65 -0.05 19.86
C PRO A 219 7.56 -0.39 20.87
N THR A 220 7.86 -0.18 22.15
CA THR A 220 6.94 -0.37 23.28
C THR A 220 6.81 0.95 24.06
N PRO A 221 5.78 1.11 24.91
CA PRO A 221 5.66 2.31 25.75
C PRO A 221 6.88 2.55 26.67
N GLU A 222 7.61 1.48 27.00
CA GLU A 222 8.77 1.48 27.91
C GLU A 222 10.11 1.66 27.17
N GLY A 223 10.14 1.47 25.84
CA GLY A 223 11.34 1.59 25.03
C GLY A 223 11.29 0.73 23.76
N ILE A 224 12.33 -0.05 23.49
CA ILE A 224 12.44 -0.93 22.32
C ILE A 224 12.62 -2.36 22.80
N GLU A 225 11.82 -3.28 22.28
CA GLU A 225 12.02 -4.72 22.46
C GLU A 225 12.69 -5.31 21.22
N LEU A 226 13.85 -5.90 21.42
CA LEU A 226 14.61 -6.65 20.43
C LEU A 226 14.41 -8.13 20.69
N ARG A 227 14.02 -8.89 19.66
CA ARG A 227 13.97 -10.36 19.75
C ARG A 227 14.85 -10.96 18.67
N GLY A 228 15.65 -11.94 19.03
CA GLY A 228 16.52 -12.67 18.11
C GLY A 228 16.20 -14.15 18.16
N THR A 229 16.18 -14.82 17.00
CA THR A 229 16.12 -16.28 16.90
C THR A 229 17.24 -16.74 15.97
N ALA A 230 18.14 -17.59 16.48
CA ALA A 230 19.20 -18.22 15.72
C ALA A 230 18.96 -19.72 15.61
N ASP A 231 19.05 -20.29 14.41
CA ASP A 231 18.96 -21.74 14.20
C ASP A 231 20.38 -22.33 14.09
N ALA A 232 20.73 -23.22 15.00
CA ALA A 232 22.03 -23.90 15.02
C ALA A 232 21.98 -25.30 14.35
N GLY A 233 20.80 -25.76 13.93
CA GLY A 233 20.55 -27.02 13.22
C GLY A 233 20.51 -28.27 14.10
N SER A 234 20.86 -28.17 15.39
CA SER A 234 20.67 -29.25 16.36
C SER A 234 20.65 -28.72 17.79
N LYS A 235 19.98 -29.45 18.69
CA LYS A 235 19.90 -29.10 20.13
C LYS A 235 21.28 -28.89 20.76
N LEU A 236 22.22 -29.81 20.53
CA LEU A 236 23.58 -29.71 21.05
C LEU A 236 24.28 -28.42 20.59
N LYS A 237 24.16 -28.07 19.31
CA LYS A 237 24.76 -26.83 18.77
C LYS A 237 24.07 -25.58 19.32
N ALA A 238 22.76 -25.63 19.52
CA ALA A 238 22.00 -24.54 20.13
C ALA A 238 22.40 -24.32 21.58
N ASP A 239 22.58 -25.40 22.36
CA ASP A 239 23.03 -25.31 23.75
C ASP A 239 24.44 -24.72 23.86
N VAL A 240 25.34 -25.08 22.92
CA VAL A 240 26.68 -24.47 22.83
C VAL A 240 26.61 -22.99 22.46
N LEU A 241 25.80 -22.62 21.45
CA LEU A 241 25.60 -21.22 21.07
C LEU A 241 25.00 -20.39 22.21
N ARG A 242 23.98 -20.92 22.90
CA ARG A 242 23.37 -20.28 24.07
C ARG A 242 24.41 -20.07 25.18
N ALA A 243 25.20 -21.09 25.49
CA ALA A 243 26.27 -20.98 26.48
C ALA A 243 27.32 -19.93 26.09
N ALA A 244 27.72 -19.87 24.82
CA ALA A 244 28.66 -18.87 24.31
C ALA A 244 28.11 -17.44 24.43
N LEU A 245 26.85 -17.21 24.02
CA LEU A 245 26.18 -15.91 24.16
C LEU A 245 26.03 -15.51 25.63
N GLU A 246 25.75 -16.47 26.51
CA GLU A 246 25.65 -16.22 27.96
C GLU A 246 27.01 -15.86 28.58
N VAL A 247 28.10 -16.49 28.12
CA VAL A 247 29.46 -16.10 28.51
C VAL A 247 29.75 -14.69 28.03
N MET A 248 29.48 -14.36 26.76
CA MET A 248 29.67 -13.00 26.22
C MET A 248 28.87 -11.96 27.02
N ARG A 249 27.61 -12.25 27.34
CA ARG A 249 26.76 -11.40 28.17
C ARG A 249 27.40 -11.13 29.53
N LYS A 250 27.85 -12.19 30.22
CA LYS A 250 28.54 -12.06 31.51
C LYS A 250 29.85 -11.29 31.40
N THR A 251 30.64 -11.53 30.35
CA THR A 251 31.88 -10.78 30.10
C THR A 251 31.60 -9.29 29.89
N LEU A 252 30.56 -8.94 29.13
CA LEU A 252 30.14 -7.55 28.96
C LEU A 252 29.71 -6.92 30.30
N LEU A 253 28.92 -7.65 31.10
CA LEU A 253 28.48 -7.21 32.44
C LEU A 253 29.61 -7.07 33.47
N LEU A 254 30.72 -7.78 33.27
CA LEU A 254 31.94 -7.65 34.09
C LEU A 254 32.86 -6.53 33.59
N GLY A 255 32.62 -6.00 32.39
CA GLY A 255 33.40 -4.93 31.79
C GLY A 255 33.16 -3.60 32.51
N THR A 256 34.24 -2.92 32.90
CA THR A 256 34.18 -1.61 33.58
C THR A 256 33.57 -0.51 32.73
N THR A 257 33.48 -0.70 31.41
CA THR A 257 32.86 0.24 30.47
C THR A 257 31.38 0.48 30.78
N LEU A 258 30.65 -0.56 31.22
CA LEU A 258 29.23 -0.44 31.57
C LEU A 258 28.99 0.28 32.91
N ASP A 259 30.01 0.31 33.78
CA ASP A 259 29.96 0.98 35.08
C ASP A 259 30.47 2.42 35.05
N SER A 260 31.16 2.80 33.96
CA SER A 260 31.94 4.03 33.88
C SER A 260 31.13 5.30 33.63
N SER A 261 29.91 5.20 33.08
CA SER A 261 29.06 6.36 32.80
C SER A 261 27.61 6.13 33.25
N PRO A 262 26.91 7.20 33.69
CA PRO A 262 25.48 7.11 33.99
C PRO A 262 24.63 6.69 32.77
N GLU A 263 25.12 6.94 31.56
CA GLU A 263 24.51 6.54 30.27
C GLU A 263 24.63 5.02 30.00
N ALA A 264 25.63 4.35 30.58
CA ALA A 264 25.85 2.91 30.37
C ALA A 264 25.07 2.02 31.37
N ARG A 265 24.56 2.59 32.48
CA ARG A 265 23.75 1.85 33.47
C ARG A 265 22.46 1.24 32.91
N PRO A 266 21.65 1.96 32.11
CA PRO A 266 20.45 1.36 31.53
C PRO A 266 20.78 0.24 30.53
N LEU A 267 21.98 0.25 29.93
CA LEU A 267 22.44 -0.80 29.02
C LEU A 267 22.84 -2.04 29.81
N ARG A 268 23.49 -1.83 30.95
CA ARG A 268 23.75 -2.89 31.94
C ARG A 268 22.46 -3.53 32.41
N ASP A 269 21.49 -2.73 32.87
CA ASP A 269 20.18 -3.22 33.34
C ASP A 269 19.45 -4.02 32.24
N ALA A 270 19.49 -3.54 31.00
CA ALA A 270 18.93 -4.24 29.84
C ALA A 270 19.63 -5.59 29.59
N LEU A 271 20.96 -5.64 29.66
CA LEU A 271 21.75 -6.88 29.50
C LEU A 271 21.53 -7.87 30.66
N GLU A 272 21.38 -7.39 31.89
CA GLU A 272 21.04 -8.22 33.05
C GLU A 272 19.65 -8.84 32.90
N ALA A 273 18.67 -8.05 32.43
CA ALA A 273 17.29 -8.49 32.17
C ALA A 273 17.12 -9.31 30.88
N ALA A 274 18.13 -9.36 30.01
CA ALA A 274 18.07 -10.10 28.76
C ALA A 274 17.83 -11.59 29.00
N THR A 275 16.97 -12.22 28.18
CA THR A 275 16.71 -13.66 28.27
C THR A 275 17.35 -14.39 27.09
N LEU A 276 17.79 -15.63 27.34
CA LEU A 276 18.42 -16.52 26.36
C LEU A 276 17.96 -17.96 26.63
N GLU A 277 17.20 -18.52 25.69
CA GLU A 277 16.62 -19.86 25.78
C GLU A 277 17.03 -20.69 24.56
N SER A 278 17.23 -21.99 24.73
CA SER A 278 17.39 -22.95 23.64
C SER A 278 16.21 -23.91 23.62
N ASP A 279 15.80 -24.34 22.43
CA ASP A 279 14.71 -25.32 22.26
C ASP A 279 15.20 -26.67 21.71
N ASP A 280 14.32 -27.67 21.77
CA ASP A 280 14.62 -29.02 21.27
C ASP A 280 14.79 -29.09 19.74
N GLN A 281 14.38 -28.04 19.02
CA GLN A 281 14.54 -27.93 17.57
C GLN A 281 15.92 -27.41 17.17
N GLY A 282 16.78 -27.07 18.14
CA GLY A 282 18.11 -26.55 17.87
C GLY A 282 18.14 -25.04 17.61
N ARG A 283 17.16 -24.30 18.13
CA ARG A 283 17.11 -22.84 18.04
C ARG A 283 17.52 -22.21 19.35
N VAL A 284 18.10 -21.02 19.26
CA VAL A 284 18.40 -20.13 20.39
C VAL A 284 17.57 -18.87 20.22
N ARG A 285 16.74 -18.56 21.22
CA ARG A 285 15.91 -17.35 21.27
C ARG A 285 16.45 -16.42 22.34
N GLY A 286 16.55 -15.14 22.00
CA GLY A 286 16.93 -14.12 22.96
C GLY A 286 16.00 -12.93 22.90
N THR A 287 15.78 -12.30 24.05
CA THR A 287 15.07 -11.01 24.13
C THR A 287 15.90 -9.99 24.88
N LEU A 288 15.91 -8.75 24.38
CA LEU A 288 16.60 -7.62 24.99
C LEU A 288 15.65 -6.42 24.97
N ARG A 289 15.41 -5.81 26.14
CA ARG A 289 14.56 -4.63 26.27
C ARG A 289 15.44 -3.43 26.55
N LEU A 290 15.46 -2.49 25.61
CA LEU A 290 16.18 -1.23 25.73
C LEU A 290 15.21 -0.16 26.23
N PRO A 291 15.48 0.52 27.35
CA PRO A 291 14.64 1.61 27.82
C PRO A 291 14.63 2.77 26.83
N ALA A 292 13.54 3.55 26.82
CA ALA A 292 13.35 4.68 25.91
C ALA A 292 14.52 5.69 25.94
N THR A 293 15.14 5.90 27.10
CA THR A 293 16.29 6.81 27.25
C THR A 293 17.50 6.40 26.40
N LEU A 294 17.78 5.09 26.30
CA LEU A 294 18.84 4.57 25.45
C LEU A 294 18.46 4.60 23.97
N ALA A 295 17.19 4.36 23.66
CA ALA A 295 16.70 4.49 22.29
C ALA A 295 16.84 5.94 21.80
N ASP A 296 16.52 6.92 22.64
CA ASP A 296 16.67 8.35 22.37
C ASP A 296 18.15 8.70 22.14
N GLU A 297 19.06 8.20 22.97
CA GLU A 297 20.49 8.47 22.87
C GLU A 297 21.15 7.81 21.65
N ALA A 298 20.78 6.55 21.36
CA ALA A 298 21.19 5.86 20.13
C ALA A 298 20.67 6.58 18.89
N SER A 299 19.42 7.07 18.93
CA SER A 299 18.84 7.85 17.84
C SER A 299 19.52 9.21 17.65
N ALA A 300 19.87 9.90 18.74
CA ALA A 300 20.62 11.16 18.71
C ALA A 300 22.03 10.94 18.17
N SER A 301 22.67 9.83 18.54
CA SER A 301 23.97 9.40 18.01
C SER A 301 23.90 9.08 16.53
N LEU A 302 22.86 8.36 16.08
CA LEU A 302 22.57 8.09 14.67
C LEU A 302 22.26 9.37 13.87
N ALA A 303 21.56 10.34 14.45
CA ALA A 303 21.23 11.61 13.80
C ALA A 303 22.40 12.60 13.73
N ARG A 304 23.38 12.44 14.64
CA ARG A 304 24.67 13.17 14.64
C ARG A 304 25.71 12.47 13.77
N ALA A 305 25.66 11.15 13.66
CA ALA A 305 26.39 10.41 12.66
C ALA A 305 25.91 10.89 11.29
N GLN A 306 26.75 11.64 10.58
CA GLN A 306 26.43 12.06 9.23
C GLN A 306 26.21 10.77 8.40
N LEU A 307 24.95 10.52 8.04
CA LEU A 307 24.50 9.50 7.09
C LEU A 307 25.00 9.63 5.63
N PRO A 308 25.97 10.48 5.22
CA PRO A 308 26.60 10.37 3.90
C PRO A 308 27.62 9.23 3.82
N ALA A 309 28.46 8.98 4.83
CA ALA A 309 29.63 8.11 4.64
C ALA A 309 29.30 6.61 4.66
N ALA A 310 28.43 6.15 5.58
CA ALA A 310 28.09 4.73 5.70
C ALA A 310 27.20 4.24 4.54
N LEU A 311 26.25 5.07 4.07
CA LEU A 311 25.44 4.77 2.89
C LEU A 311 26.24 4.89 1.58
N GLN A 312 27.20 5.82 1.49
CA GLN A 312 28.14 5.86 0.37
C GLN A 312 29.08 4.65 0.37
N ASN A 313 29.52 4.18 1.55
CA ASN A 313 30.39 3.00 1.68
C ASN A 313 29.65 1.67 1.44
N LEU A 314 28.35 1.59 1.70
CA LEU A 314 27.50 0.46 1.25
C LEU A 314 27.39 0.40 -0.30
N GLY A 315 27.65 1.50 -0.99
CA GLY A 315 27.83 1.57 -2.45
C GLY A 315 29.29 1.41 -2.95
N GLN A 316 30.28 1.34 -2.06
CA GLN A 316 31.69 1.15 -2.44
C GLN A 316 32.14 -0.28 -2.76
N PRO A 317 31.45 -1.40 -2.43
CA PRO A 317 31.91 -2.71 -2.93
C PRO A 317 31.82 -2.82 -4.46
N PHE A 318 31.19 -1.85 -5.13
CA PHE A 318 31.01 -1.81 -6.58
C PHE A 318 32.10 -1.00 -7.33
N LYS A 319 33.18 -0.57 -6.66
CA LYS A 319 34.24 0.22 -7.30
C LYS A 319 35.35 -0.61 -7.96
N ASN A 320 35.27 -1.93 -7.99
CA ASN A 320 36.25 -2.75 -8.71
C ASN A 320 35.56 -3.84 -9.53
N GLU A 321 35.28 -3.52 -10.80
CA GLU A 321 35.58 -4.38 -11.96
C GLU A 321 35.24 -3.59 -13.24
N ASP A 322 36.08 -2.60 -13.54
CA ASP A 322 36.33 -2.29 -14.95
C ASP A 322 37.22 -3.42 -15.49
N PRO A 323 36.85 -4.09 -16.60
CA PRO A 323 37.73 -5.08 -17.22
C PRO A 323 38.97 -4.36 -17.76
N ALA A 324 40.11 -4.63 -17.14
CA ALA A 324 41.39 -4.12 -17.65
C ALA A 324 41.61 -4.58 -19.11
N PRO A 325 42.11 -3.69 -19.98
CA PRO A 325 42.35 -4.00 -21.38
C PRO A 325 43.66 -4.77 -21.51
N SER A 326 43.61 -6.00 -22.04
CA SER A 326 44.81 -6.66 -22.57
C SER A 326 44.47 -7.58 -23.74
N GLY A 327 44.82 -7.11 -24.95
CA GLY A 327 45.55 -7.91 -25.94
C GLY A 327 44.83 -8.98 -26.77
N GLN A 328 44.28 -8.55 -27.91
CA GLN A 328 44.40 -9.18 -29.25
C GLN A 328 43.67 -10.50 -29.60
N PRO A 329 43.42 -10.76 -30.92
CA PRO A 329 42.10 -11.12 -31.42
C PRO A 329 41.95 -12.61 -31.74
N SER A 330 40.73 -13.10 -31.68
CA SER A 330 40.35 -14.37 -32.32
C SER A 330 39.08 -14.15 -33.14
N THR A 331 39.33 -14.02 -34.44
CA THR A 331 38.50 -14.36 -35.60
C THR A 331 37.03 -14.72 -35.36
N SER A 332 36.17 -13.95 -36.05
CA SER A 332 34.76 -14.25 -36.36
C SER A 332 34.53 -15.69 -36.84
N PRO A 333 33.29 -16.19 -36.69
CA PRO A 333 32.40 -16.18 -37.85
C PRO A 333 30.96 -15.70 -37.55
N GLN A 334 30.51 -14.72 -38.33
CA GLN A 334 29.11 -14.53 -38.77
C GLN A 334 28.71 -15.73 -39.67
N PRO A 335 27.43 -15.98 -40.11
CA PRO A 335 26.15 -15.27 -39.96
C PRO A 335 24.96 -16.29 -39.70
N PRO A 336 23.64 -16.01 -39.94
CA PRO A 336 23.00 -14.81 -40.46
C PRO A 336 21.76 -14.29 -39.72
N ALA A 337 21.50 -13.03 -40.06
CA ALA A 337 20.29 -12.28 -39.79
C ALA A 337 19.06 -12.90 -40.48
N THR A 338 17.95 -12.94 -39.75
CA THR A 338 16.61 -12.83 -40.32
C THR A 338 15.84 -11.83 -39.50
N THR A 339 15.66 -10.65 -40.08
CA THR A 339 14.62 -9.69 -39.72
C THR A 339 13.25 -10.29 -40.01
N PRO A 340 12.28 -10.15 -39.10
CA PRO A 340 10.92 -9.81 -39.53
C PRO A 340 10.47 -8.49 -38.91
N ALA A 341 9.68 -7.77 -39.70
CA ALA A 341 9.09 -6.47 -39.45
C ALA A 341 8.31 -6.35 -38.12
N PRO A 342 8.13 -5.13 -37.58
CA PRO A 342 7.42 -4.91 -36.32
C PRO A 342 5.94 -5.27 -36.45
N THR A 343 5.52 -6.30 -35.72
CA THR A 343 4.10 -6.56 -35.45
C THR A 343 3.63 -5.54 -34.41
N PRO A 344 2.46 -4.89 -34.56
CA PRO A 344 1.95 -3.96 -33.55
C PRO A 344 1.66 -4.75 -32.26
N VAL A 345 2.48 -4.54 -31.24
CA VAL A 345 2.26 -5.14 -29.92
C VAL A 345 1.01 -4.48 -29.34
N ALA A 346 -0.09 -5.23 -29.33
CA ALA A 346 -1.28 -4.87 -28.58
C ALA A 346 -0.89 -4.65 -27.12
N THR A 347 -1.04 -3.41 -26.66
CA THR A 347 -0.85 -3.00 -25.27
C THR A 347 -1.81 -3.79 -24.38
N VAL A 348 -1.34 -4.89 -23.78
CA VAL A 348 -2.13 -5.66 -22.82
C VAL A 348 -2.27 -4.81 -21.56
N ALA A 349 -3.46 -4.22 -21.39
CA ALA A 349 -3.79 -3.35 -20.27
C ALA A 349 -3.62 -4.08 -18.92
N ALA A 350 -2.89 -3.47 -18.00
CA ALA A 350 -2.69 -3.96 -16.64
C ALA A 350 -4.04 -4.20 -15.92
N PRO A 351 -4.14 -5.19 -15.02
CA PRO A 351 -5.38 -5.48 -14.29
C PRO A 351 -5.78 -4.33 -13.36
N VAL A 352 -6.83 -3.59 -13.72
CA VAL A 352 -7.38 -2.49 -12.92
C VAL A 352 -8.23 -3.08 -11.77
N THR A 353 -7.73 -2.96 -10.53
CA THR A 353 -8.49 -3.36 -9.33
C THR A 353 -9.71 -2.44 -9.12
N PRO A 354 -10.92 -2.97 -8.90
CA PRO A 354 -12.13 -2.16 -8.73
C PRO A 354 -12.05 -1.26 -7.48
N ASP A 355 -12.28 0.04 -7.63
CA ASP A 355 -12.40 0.97 -6.49
C ASP A 355 -13.80 0.85 -5.87
N TRP A 356 -13.86 0.29 -4.66
CA TRP A 356 -15.12 0.09 -3.93
C TRP A 356 -15.58 1.32 -3.15
N LYS A 357 -14.82 2.43 -3.11
CA LYS A 357 -15.23 3.63 -2.36
C LYS A 357 -16.52 4.26 -2.92
N PRO A 358 -16.67 4.50 -4.25
CA PRO A 358 -17.88 5.08 -4.80
C PRO A 358 -19.16 4.25 -4.55
N PRO A 359 -19.20 2.91 -4.74
CA PRO A 359 -20.43 2.15 -4.48
C PRO A 359 -20.78 2.09 -2.99
N VAL A 360 -19.81 1.96 -2.08
CA VAL A 360 -20.07 1.97 -0.64
C VAL A 360 -20.63 3.33 -0.21
N LEU A 361 -20.00 4.43 -0.63
CA LEU A 361 -20.48 5.76 -0.32
C LEU A 361 -21.86 6.03 -0.93
N GLY A 362 -22.11 5.50 -2.14
CA GLY A 362 -23.41 5.60 -2.80
C GLY A 362 -24.54 4.91 -2.05
N LEU A 363 -24.27 3.76 -1.42
CA LEU A 363 -25.24 3.11 -0.54
C LEU A 363 -25.56 3.97 0.69
N ILE A 364 -24.54 4.57 1.31
CA ILE A 364 -24.72 5.49 2.45
C ILE A 364 -25.56 6.70 2.02
N LEU A 365 -25.22 7.34 0.90
CA LEU A 365 -25.94 8.49 0.38
C LEU A 365 -27.38 8.15 -0.04
N LEU A 366 -27.64 6.95 -0.57
CA LEU A 366 -28.99 6.46 -0.82
C LEU A 366 -29.80 6.35 0.49
N VAL A 367 -29.20 5.81 1.55
CA VAL A 367 -29.85 5.75 2.87
C VAL A 367 -30.21 7.15 3.35
N VAL A 368 -29.27 8.09 3.27
CA VAL A 368 -29.48 9.50 3.64
C VAL A 368 -30.61 10.14 2.80
N ALA A 369 -30.59 9.95 1.48
CA ALA A 369 -31.62 10.46 0.59
C ALA A 369 -33.01 9.89 0.92
N LEU A 370 -33.10 8.62 1.30
CA LEU A 370 -34.36 7.98 1.68
C LEU A 370 -34.84 8.38 3.08
N VAL A 371 -33.94 8.56 4.05
CA VAL A 371 -34.29 8.99 5.42
C VAL A 371 -34.77 10.44 5.43
N THR A 372 -34.21 11.29 4.56
CA THR A 372 -34.65 12.68 4.42
C THR A 372 -35.98 12.83 3.66
N MET A 373 -36.51 11.78 3.05
CA MET A 373 -37.87 11.78 2.48
C MET A 373 -38.93 11.54 3.57
N SER A 374 -40.07 12.21 3.45
CA SER A 374 -41.22 12.01 4.34
C SER A 374 -41.67 10.54 4.35
N ALA A 375 -42.06 10.03 5.52
CA ALA A 375 -42.50 8.64 5.69
C ALA A 375 -43.63 8.22 4.73
N LYS A 376 -44.47 9.18 4.30
CA LYS A 376 -45.56 8.95 3.34
C LYS A 376 -45.06 8.72 1.91
N THR A 377 -43.93 9.30 1.52
CA THR A 377 -43.39 9.23 0.15
C THR A 377 -42.22 8.26 0.02
N ARG A 378 -41.62 7.83 1.13
CA ARG A 378 -40.44 6.96 1.17
C ARG A 378 -40.68 5.60 0.48
N PRO A 379 -40.07 5.35 -0.69
CA PRO A 379 -40.08 4.01 -1.28
C PRO A 379 -39.24 3.07 -0.40
N GLY A 380 -39.60 1.78 -0.35
CA GLY A 380 -38.81 0.80 0.40
C GLY A 380 -37.40 0.70 -0.18
N MET A 381 -36.37 0.86 0.66
CA MET A 381 -34.96 0.90 0.24
C MET A 381 -34.58 -0.27 -0.68
N PHE A 382 -34.93 -1.50 -0.29
CA PHE A 382 -34.65 -2.69 -1.08
C PHE A 382 -35.40 -2.74 -2.41
N ASN A 383 -36.59 -2.16 -2.48
CA ASN A 383 -37.36 -2.08 -3.73
C ASN A 383 -36.77 -1.06 -4.72
N VAL A 384 -36.01 -0.09 -4.21
CA VAL A 384 -35.24 0.84 -5.04
C VAL A 384 -33.92 0.22 -5.44
N LEU A 385 -33.14 -0.26 -4.46
CA LEU A 385 -31.77 -0.74 -4.66
C LEU A 385 -31.69 -1.96 -5.59
N PHE A 386 -32.59 -2.95 -5.42
CA PHE A 386 -32.59 -4.15 -6.25
C PHE A 386 -33.38 -4.01 -7.56
N HIS A 387 -33.90 -2.81 -7.85
CA HIS A 387 -34.55 -2.59 -9.13
C HIS A 387 -33.49 -2.46 -10.24
N PRO A 388 -33.56 -3.24 -11.33
CA PRO A 388 -32.51 -3.25 -12.35
C PRO A 388 -32.30 -1.86 -12.99
N LEU A 389 -33.39 -1.12 -13.25
CA LEU A 389 -33.30 0.26 -13.76
C LEU A 389 -32.60 1.23 -12.81
N PHE A 390 -32.50 0.96 -11.50
CA PHE A 390 -31.74 1.79 -10.57
C PHE A 390 -30.32 1.25 -10.41
N LEU A 391 -30.19 -0.06 -10.21
CA LEU A 391 -28.92 -0.72 -9.92
C LEU A 391 -27.93 -0.60 -11.07
N LEU A 392 -28.39 -0.77 -12.32
CA LEU A 392 -27.52 -0.75 -13.49
C LEU A 392 -26.82 0.62 -13.66
N PRO A 393 -27.53 1.76 -13.75
CA PRO A 393 -26.85 3.06 -13.85
C PRO A 393 -26.05 3.41 -12.60
N PHE A 394 -26.46 2.96 -11.41
CA PHE A 394 -25.68 3.12 -10.19
C PHE A 394 -24.32 2.41 -10.27
N LEU A 395 -24.30 1.14 -10.73
CA LEU A 395 -23.07 0.39 -10.90
C LEU A 395 -22.22 0.96 -12.04
N VAL A 396 -22.82 1.34 -13.17
CA VAL A 396 -22.06 1.94 -14.29
C VAL A 396 -21.41 3.27 -13.90
N THR A 397 -22.08 4.09 -13.08
CA THR A 397 -21.49 5.35 -12.61
C THR A 397 -20.42 5.18 -11.54
N THR A 398 -20.42 4.07 -10.78
CA THR A 398 -19.48 3.84 -9.68
C THR A 398 -18.34 2.90 -10.03
N LEU A 399 -18.59 1.88 -10.84
CA LEU A 399 -17.66 0.79 -11.18
C LEU A 399 -17.37 0.68 -12.69
N GLY A 400 -18.17 1.32 -13.54
CA GLY A 400 -18.13 1.13 -14.99
C GLY A 400 -18.86 -0.15 -15.44
N VAL A 401 -18.79 -0.49 -16.73
CA VAL A 401 -19.36 -1.74 -17.24
C VAL A 401 -18.38 -2.89 -17.01
N PHE A 402 -18.32 -3.36 -15.76
CA PHE A 402 -17.34 -4.35 -15.30
C PHE A 402 -17.36 -5.67 -16.09
N VAL A 403 -18.46 -6.01 -16.78
CA VAL A 403 -18.60 -7.24 -17.57
C VAL A 403 -17.59 -7.26 -18.72
N PHE A 404 -17.32 -6.12 -19.37
CA PHE A 404 -16.33 -6.06 -20.45
C PHE A 404 -14.91 -6.34 -19.96
N ARG A 405 -14.61 -6.00 -18.69
CA ARG A 405 -13.34 -6.33 -18.03
C ARG A 405 -13.16 -7.84 -17.82
N TRP A 406 -14.23 -8.59 -17.55
CA TRP A 406 -14.14 -10.04 -17.36
C TRP A 406 -14.01 -10.80 -18.67
N THR A 407 -14.63 -10.30 -19.74
CA THR A 407 -14.65 -10.98 -21.05
C THR A 407 -13.32 -10.94 -21.81
N GLY A 408 -12.25 -10.36 -21.25
CA GLY A 408 -10.93 -10.32 -21.88
C GLY A 408 -10.83 -9.48 -23.15
N HIS A 409 -11.88 -8.73 -23.51
CA HIS A 409 -11.88 -7.82 -24.65
C HIS A 409 -11.19 -6.53 -24.24
N ALA A 410 -9.87 -6.47 -24.44
CA ALA A 410 -9.05 -5.29 -24.23
C ALA A 410 -8.84 -4.52 -25.55
N GLY A 411 -8.96 -3.20 -25.51
CA GLY A 411 -8.65 -2.32 -26.65
C GLY A 411 -9.83 -1.45 -27.12
N GLY A 412 -9.56 -0.16 -27.31
CA GLY A 412 -10.43 0.79 -28.00
C GLY A 412 -11.63 1.25 -27.17
N ALA A 413 -12.83 1.24 -27.76
CA ALA A 413 -14.06 1.73 -27.10
C ALA A 413 -14.46 0.93 -25.84
N PHE A 414 -13.99 -0.32 -25.71
CA PHE A 414 -14.27 -1.15 -24.53
C PHE A 414 -13.51 -0.68 -23.28
N ASP A 415 -12.32 -0.10 -23.45
CA ASP A 415 -11.55 0.48 -22.34
C ASP A 415 -12.26 1.72 -21.77
N VAL A 416 -12.96 2.48 -22.63
CA VAL A 416 -13.81 3.61 -22.23
C VAL A 416 -14.99 3.11 -21.39
N LEU A 417 -15.71 2.09 -21.87
CA LEU A 417 -16.90 1.55 -21.21
C LEU A 417 -16.57 0.84 -19.88
N ALA A 418 -15.34 0.36 -19.72
CA ALA A 418 -14.86 -0.24 -18.49
C ALA A 418 -14.66 0.79 -17.35
N LEU A 419 -14.51 2.07 -17.67
CA LEU A 419 -14.35 3.13 -16.67
C LEU A 419 -15.70 3.59 -16.10
N PRO A 420 -15.75 4.01 -14.82
CA PRO A 420 -16.93 4.68 -14.27
C PRO A 420 -17.33 5.84 -15.17
N LEU A 421 -18.64 6.01 -15.40
CA LEU A 421 -19.14 7.03 -16.33
C LEU A 421 -18.57 8.45 -16.10
N PRO A 422 -18.38 8.94 -14.86
CA PRO A 422 -17.74 10.25 -14.64
C PRO A 422 -16.28 10.33 -15.14
N GLU A 423 -15.57 9.20 -15.23
CA GLU A 423 -14.18 9.13 -15.72
C GLU A 423 -14.07 9.22 -17.24
N TRP A 424 -15.19 9.15 -17.97
CA TRP A 424 -15.18 9.29 -19.43
C TRP A 424 -14.70 10.68 -19.89
N HIS A 425 -14.65 11.66 -18.98
CA HIS A 425 -14.02 12.96 -19.23
C HIS A 425 -12.56 12.83 -19.73
N ARG A 426 -11.85 11.75 -19.36
CA ARG A 426 -10.47 11.51 -19.80
C ARG A 426 -10.33 11.39 -21.32
N PHE A 427 -11.41 11.07 -22.03
CA PHE A 427 -11.42 10.92 -23.49
C PHE A 427 -11.87 12.19 -24.22
N VAL A 428 -12.25 13.23 -23.50
CA VAL A 428 -12.64 14.51 -24.08
C VAL A 428 -11.44 15.45 -24.03
N SER A 429 -11.05 16.03 -25.17
CA SER A 429 -9.89 16.92 -25.26
C SER A 429 -10.14 18.35 -24.76
N PHE A 430 -11.40 18.78 -24.68
CA PHE A 430 -11.77 20.16 -24.35
C PHE A 430 -11.90 20.37 -22.83
N PRO A 431 -11.15 21.31 -22.21
CA PRO A 431 -11.21 21.57 -20.77
C PRO A 431 -12.61 21.87 -20.25
N ILE A 432 -13.41 22.64 -21.00
CA ILE A 432 -14.79 22.98 -20.63
C ILE A 432 -15.65 21.73 -20.50
N ALA A 433 -15.55 20.81 -21.47
CA ALA A 433 -16.32 19.59 -21.47
C ALA A 433 -15.86 18.62 -20.37
N GLN A 434 -14.56 18.61 -20.04
CA GLN A 434 -14.06 17.88 -18.88
C GLN A 434 -14.63 18.44 -17.56
N THR A 435 -14.63 19.77 -17.37
CA THR A 435 -15.22 20.41 -16.19
C THR A 435 -16.71 20.10 -16.05
N LEU A 436 -17.45 20.12 -17.17
CA LEU A 436 -18.87 19.77 -17.19
C LEU A 436 -19.12 18.28 -16.90
N ALA A 437 -18.28 17.38 -17.42
CA ALA A 437 -18.35 15.96 -17.11
C ALA A 437 -18.05 15.67 -15.63
N LEU A 438 -17.22 16.51 -14.98
CA LEU A 438 -16.93 16.49 -13.55
C LEU A 438 -17.93 17.30 -12.71
N SER A 439 -19.15 17.50 -13.20
CA SER A 439 -20.20 18.28 -12.55
C SER A 439 -21.53 17.52 -12.50
N ALA A 440 -22.53 18.08 -11.82
CA ALA A 440 -23.88 17.53 -11.77
C ALA A 440 -24.68 17.70 -13.08
N ALA A 441 -24.06 18.24 -14.15
CA ALA A 441 -24.72 18.45 -15.44
C ALA A 441 -25.27 17.14 -16.04
N VAL A 442 -24.53 16.03 -15.97
CA VAL A 442 -24.98 14.74 -16.49
C VAL A 442 -26.21 14.23 -15.72
N PRO A 443 -26.19 14.13 -14.37
CA PRO A 443 -27.40 13.85 -13.59
C PRO A 443 -28.57 14.79 -13.88
N LEU A 444 -28.32 16.09 -14.08
CA LEU A 444 -29.35 17.09 -14.36
C LEU A 444 -30.08 16.82 -15.68
N VAL A 445 -29.33 16.57 -16.76
CA VAL A 445 -29.91 16.24 -18.08
C VAL A 445 -30.78 14.98 -17.98
N PHE A 446 -30.28 13.92 -17.34
CA PHE A 446 -31.08 12.69 -17.17
C PHE A 446 -32.28 12.89 -16.26
N ALA A 447 -32.18 13.73 -15.22
CA ALA A 447 -33.32 14.08 -14.38
C ALA A 447 -34.42 14.78 -15.19
N LEU A 448 -34.06 15.75 -16.05
CA LEU A 448 -34.99 16.46 -16.93
C LEU A 448 -35.64 15.52 -17.95
N LEU A 449 -34.85 14.68 -18.63
CA LEU A 449 -35.36 13.68 -19.59
C LEU A 449 -36.27 12.64 -18.92
N SER A 450 -36.06 12.35 -17.64
CA SER A 450 -36.88 11.40 -16.89
C SER A 450 -38.23 11.96 -16.44
N ALA A 451 -38.43 13.29 -16.50
CA ALA A 451 -39.67 13.92 -16.08
C ALA A 451 -40.91 13.44 -16.86
N PRO A 452 -40.90 13.41 -18.22
CA PRO A 452 -42.01 12.87 -19.00
C PRO A 452 -42.10 11.33 -18.95
N VAL A 453 -40.99 10.64 -18.70
CA VAL A 453 -40.87 9.19 -18.85
C VAL A 453 -40.75 8.51 -17.49
N LYS A 454 -41.90 8.12 -16.91
CA LYS A 454 -41.98 7.56 -15.53
C LYS A 454 -41.05 6.38 -15.26
N TRP A 455 -40.73 5.54 -16.25
CA TRP A 455 -39.83 4.41 -16.05
C TRP A 455 -38.36 4.84 -15.97
N LEU A 456 -37.98 5.92 -16.67
CA LEU A 456 -36.63 6.48 -16.67
C LEU A 456 -36.27 7.18 -15.35
N ARG A 457 -37.27 7.52 -14.53
CA ARG A 457 -37.07 8.12 -13.19
C ARG A 457 -36.18 7.27 -12.28
N ARG A 458 -36.34 5.96 -12.29
CA ARG A 458 -35.49 5.03 -11.52
C ARG A 458 -34.05 5.02 -12.04
N PHE A 459 -33.89 5.16 -13.35
CA PHE A 459 -32.60 5.24 -14.01
C PHE A 459 -31.86 6.53 -13.64
N ALA A 460 -32.52 7.67 -13.76
CA ALA A 460 -31.97 8.95 -13.35
C ALA A 460 -31.62 8.97 -11.85
N ALA A 461 -32.43 8.33 -11.00
CA ALA A 461 -32.14 8.21 -9.57
C ALA A 461 -30.87 7.38 -9.30
N GLY A 462 -30.73 6.21 -9.95
CA GLY A 462 -29.53 5.36 -9.80
C GLY A 462 -28.27 6.06 -10.29
N LEU A 463 -28.36 6.71 -11.45
CA LEU A 463 -27.30 7.52 -12.03
C LEU A 463 -26.90 8.66 -11.07
N GLY A 464 -27.87 9.43 -10.58
CA GLY A 464 -27.61 10.58 -9.71
C GLY A 464 -26.97 10.20 -8.37
N VAL A 465 -27.40 9.09 -7.74
CA VAL A 465 -26.77 8.60 -6.50
C VAL A 465 -25.33 8.16 -6.77
N GLY A 466 -25.08 7.39 -7.83
CA GLY A 466 -23.73 6.91 -8.13
C GLY A 466 -22.78 8.04 -8.52
N PHE A 467 -23.26 9.03 -9.29
CA PHE A 467 -22.50 10.23 -9.65
C PHE A 467 -22.18 11.08 -8.42
N SER A 468 -23.16 11.28 -7.52
CA SER A 468 -22.96 11.98 -6.25
C SER A 468 -21.88 11.32 -5.41
N ALA A 469 -21.92 9.99 -5.29
CA ALA A 469 -20.94 9.23 -4.54
C ALA A 469 -19.54 9.33 -5.14
N TRP A 470 -19.42 9.21 -6.46
CA TRP A 470 -18.15 9.35 -7.15
C TRP A 470 -17.56 10.75 -6.94
N LEU A 471 -18.36 11.82 -7.12
CA LEU A 471 -17.91 13.20 -6.89
C LEU A 471 -17.53 13.46 -5.43
N ALA A 472 -18.24 12.87 -4.46
CA ALA A 472 -17.89 12.99 -3.05
C ALA A 472 -16.57 12.28 -2.71
N VAL A 473 -16.27 11.14 -3.34
CA VAL A 473 -14.96 10.50 -3.23
C VAL A 473 -13.87 11.40 -3.83
N GLN A 474 -14.12 12.04 -4.97
CA GLN A 474 -13.17 12.99 -5.56
C GLN A 474 -12.99 14.24 -4.70
N ALA A 475 -14.04 14.74 -4.04
CA ALA A 475 -13.94 15.86 -3.11
C ALA A 475 -12.90 15.57 -2.00
N LEU A 476 -12.84 14.33 -1.50
CA LEU A 476 -11.85 13.91 -0.51
C LEU A 476 -10.44 13.75 -1.09
N ALA A 477 -10.33 13.33 -2.35
CA ALA A 477 -9.05 13.14 -3.05
C ALA A 477 -8.46 14.45 -3.61
N HIS A 478 -9.25 15.51 -3.74
CA HIS A 478 -8.85 16.82 -4.26
C HIS A 478 -8.12 16.80 -5.63
N PRO A 479 -8.54 15.99 -6.63
CA PRO A 479 -7.88 16.00 -7.94
C PRO A 479 -8.16 17.33 -8.66
N ALA A 480 -7.20 17.81 -9.44
CA ALA A 480 -7.39 19.06 -10.20
C ALA A 480 -8.60 18.97 -11.15
N VAL A 481 -9.43 20.01 -11.16
CA VAL A 481 -10.53 20.18 -12.13
C VAL A 481 -10.09 21.22 -13.15
N PRO A 482 -10.20 20.95 -14.46
CA PRO A 482 -9.90 21.96 -15.48
C PRO A 482 -10.74 23.23 -15.24
N LEU A 483 -10.15 24.41 -15.47
CA LEU A 483 -10.79 25.74 -15.35
C LEU A 483 -11.20 26.16 -13.93
N ILE A 484 -11.18 25.27 -12.94
CA ILE A 484 -11.50 25.60 -11.55
C ILE A 484 -10.18 25.76 -10.77
N PRO A 485 -9.95 26.91 -10.10
CA PRO A 485 -8.74 27.08 -9.30
C PRO A 485 -8.66 26.01 -8.19
N PRO A 486 -7.45 25.54 -7.84
CA PRO A 486 -7.27 24.49 -6.83
C PRO A 486 -7.97 24.77 -5.49
N ALA A 487 -7.97 26.04 -5.04
CA ALA A 487 -8.63 26.48 -3.82
C ALA A 487 -10.16 26.19 -3.78
N TYR A 488 -10.80 26.10 -4.95
CA TYR A 488 -12.24 25.88 -5.08
C TYR A 488 -12.59 24.44 -5.49
N THR A 489 -11.61 23.56 -5.68
CA THR A 489 -11.81 22.20 -6.17
C THR A 489 -12.65 21.36 -5.20
N LEU A 490 -12.37 21.43 -3.90
CA LEU A 490 -13.18 20.77 -2.86
C LEU A 490 -14.65 21.22 -2.93
N HIS A 491 -14.87 22.54 -2.96
CA HIS A 491 -16.19 23.14 -3.00
C HIS A 491 -16.95 22.78 -4.29
N TRP A 492 -16.24 22.72 -5.42
CA TRP A 492 -16.80 22.30 -6.70
C TRP A 492 -17.31 20.87 -6.64
N TYR A 493 -16.49 19.92 -6.21
CA TYR A 493 -16.89 18.51 -6.11
C TYR A 493 -17.98 18.30 -5.07
N ALA A 494 -17.85 18.87 -3.87
CA ALA A 494 -18.84 18.74 -2.81
C ALA A 494 -20.19 19.35 -3.20
N GLY A 495 -20.18 20.53 -3.81
CA GLY A 495 -21.39 21.19 -4.31
C GLY A 495 -22.09 20.38 -5.40
N ASN A 496 -21.34 19.89 -6.39
CA ASN A 496 -21.90 19.05 -7.45
C ASN A 496 -22.38 17.68 -6.93
N ALA A 497 -21.68 17.08 -5.97
CA ALA A 497 -22.12 15.86 -5.31
C ALA A 497 -23.46 16.06 -4.60
N LEU A 498 -23.63 17.17 -3.88
CA LEU A 498 -24.88 17.51 -3.21
C LEU A 498 -26.02 17.74 -4.22
N VAL A 499 -25.78 18.50 -5.30
CA VAL A 499 -26.76 18.74 -6.35
C VAL A 499 -27.19 17.43 -7.01
N ALA A 500 -26.25 16.55 -7.36
CA ALA A 500 -26.55 15.24 -7.92
C ALA A 500 -27.41 14.37 -6.98
N LEU A 501 -27.15 14.43 -5.66
CA LEU A 501 -27.96 13.72 -4.66
C LEU A 501 -29.39 14.26 -4.57
N ILE A 502 -29.56 15.58 -4.62
CA ILE A 502 -30.87 16.23 -4.62
C ILE A 502 -31.65 15.82 -5.88
N LEU A 503 -31.01 15.84 -7.06
CA LEU A 503 -31.62 15.39 -8.30
C LEU A 503 -32.03 13.91 -8.25
N ALA A 504 -31.18 13.06 -7.67
CA ALA A 504 -31.50 11.65 -7.46
C ALA A 504 -32.73 11.48 -6.55
N ARG A 505 -32.81 12.25 -5.46
CA ARG A 505 -33.96 12.25 -4.55
C ARG A 505 -35.26 12.67 -5.24
N LEU A 506 -35.21 13.70 -6.10
CA LEU A 506 -36.39 14.19 -6.84
C LEU A 506 -36.88 13.17 -7.89
N THR A 507 -35.97 12.40 -8.45
CA THR A 507 -36.29 11.39 -9.47
C THR A 507 -36.78 10.08 -8.86
N LEU A 508 -36.53 9.78 -7.58
CA LEU A 508 -37.06 8.59 -6.92
C LEU A 508 -38.60 8.49 -7.03
N PRO A 509 -39.15 7.35 -7.49
CA PRO A 509 -40.59 7.21 -7.62
C PRO A 509 -41.25 7.15 -6.23
N PRO A 510 -42.36 7.87 -6.01
CA PRO A 510 -43.08 7.80 -4.75
C PRO A 510 -43.63 6.40 -4.53
N ARG A 511 -43.76 6.00 -3.26
CA ARG A 511 -44.44 4.76 -2.88
C ARG A 511 -45.87 4.80 -3.45
N ARG A 512 -46.20 3.87 -4.36
CA ARG A 512 -47.60 3.69 -4.80
C ARG A 512 -48.42 3.39 -3.55
N ALA A 513 -49.35 4.28 -3.21
CA ALA A 513 -50.38 3.96 -2.24
C ALA A 513 -51.11 2.73 -2.79
N SER A 514 -51.02 1.61 -2.06
CA SER A 514 -51.88 0.46 -2.28
C SER A 514 -53.29 0.88 -1.89
N GLY A 515 -53.93 1.61 -2.79
CA GLY A 515 -55.24 2.22 -2.63
C GLY A 515 -56.02 2.08 -3.93
N ARG A 516 -56.07 0.87 -4.49
CA ARG A 516 -57.27 0.48 -5.22
C ARG A 516 -58.27 0.21 -4.12
N ALA A 517 -59.06 1.22 -3.79
CA ALA A 517 -60.31 1.01 -3.07
C ALA A 517 -61.06 -0.06 -3.86
N THR A 518 -61.15 -1.26 -3.31
CA THR A 518 -62.11 -2.25 -3.78
C THR A 518 -63.46 -1.54 -3.73
N PRO A 519 -64.18 -1.35 -4.85
CA PRO A 519 -65.53 -0.82 -4.77
C PRO A 519 -66.30 -1.75 -3.85
N ALA A 520 -66.83 -1.21 -2.75
CA ALA A 520 -67.61 -1.95 -1.79
C ALA A 520 -68.74 -2.63 -2.56
N ARG A 521 -68.64 -3.96 -2.68
CA ARG A 521 -69.66 -4.79 -3.28
C ARG A 521 -70.90 -4.63 -2.40
N ALA A 522 -71.88 -3.87 -2.87
CA ALA A 522 -73.14 -3.67 -2.18
C ALA A 522 -73.74 -5.05 -1.83
N ARG A 523 -74.00 -5.27 -0.55
CA ARG A 523 -74.80 -6.42 -0.09
C ARG A 523 -76.23 -6.23 -0.64
N PRO A 524 -76.82 -7.24 -1.29
CA PRO A 524 -78.26 -7.21 -1.55
C PRO A 524 -78.99 -7.29 -0.20
N ALA A 525 -79.97 -6.41 -0.02
CA ALA A 525 -80.93 -6.51 1.08
C ALA A 525 -81.84 -7.72 0.85
N VAL A 526 -82.05 -8.51 1.91
CA VAL A 526 -83.13 -9.48 2.04
C VAL A 526 -84.14 -8.89 2.99
#